data_AF-W1Y951-F1
#
_entry.id   AF-W1Y951-F1
#
_cell.length_a   1.000
_cell.length_b   1.000
_cell.length_c   1.000
_cell.angle_alpha   90.00
_cell.angle_beta   90.00
_cell.angle_gamma   90.00
#
_symmetry.space_group_name_H-M   'P 1'
#
loop_
_entity.id
_entity.type
_entity.pdbx_description
1 polymer ?
#
loop_
_entity_poly.entity_id
_entity_poly.type
_entity_poly.pdbx_seq_one_letter_code
_entity_poly.pdbx_strand_id
1 'polypeptide(L)'
;DLGISTLDDVLTDIRRITDVCSLPLLVDADIGFGSSAFNVARTVKSMIKAGAAGLHIEDQVGAKRCGHRPNKAIVSKEEMVDRIRAAVDAKTDPDFVIMARTDALAVEGL
;
A
#
# COMPACT_ATOMS: atom_id res chain seq x y z
N ASP A 1 -5.51 3.70 13.45
CA ASP A 1 -5.37 3.37 12.03
C ASP A 1 -6.74 3.33 11.34
N LEU A 2 -7.11 4.44 10.70
CA LEU A 2 -8.45 4.71 10.12
C LEU A 2 -8.35 5.43 8.76
N GLY A 3 -7.22 5.30 8.05
CA GLY A 3 -7.00 5.97 6.76
C GLY A 3 -6.92 7.50 6.84
N ILE A 4 -6.47 8.05 7.96
CA ILE A 4 -6.27 9.51 8.16
C ILE A 4 -4.87 9.94 7.71
N SER A 5 -3.87 9.07 7.86
CA SER A 5 -2.50 9.31 7.40
C SER A 5 -2.47 9.53 5.89
N THR A 6 -1.68 10.49 5.47
CA THR A 6 -1.44 10.79 4.07
C THR A 6 -0.19 10.10 3.56
N LEU A 7 -0.02 10.06 2.23
CA LEU A 7 1.21 9.57 1.63
C LEU A 7 2.44 10.33 2.16
N ASP A 8 2.36 11.65 2.32
CA ASP A 8 3.49 12.47 2.72
C ASP A 8 3.92 12.25 4.19
N ASP A 9 2.98 11.86 5.06
CA ASP A 9 3.30 11.43 6.43
C ASP A 9 4.19 10.17 6.40
N VAL A 10 3.78 9.17 5.62
CA VAL A 10 4.51 7.91 5.48
C VAL A 10 5.86 8.12 4.80
N LEU A 11 5.91 8.90 3.71
CA LEU A 11 7.18 9.21 3.03
C LEU A 11 8.18 9.93 3.94
N THR A 12 7.71 10.76 4.87
CA THR A 12 8.58 11.43 5.83
C THR A 12 9.26 10.44 6.76
N ASP A 13 8.53 9.43 7.23
CA ASP A 13 9.10 8.39 8.09
C ASP A 13 9.98 7.40 7.32
N ILE A 14 9.63 7.06 6.06
CA ILE A 14 10.52 6.25 5.20
C ILE A 14 11.90 6.93 5.10
N ARG A 15 11.95 8.20 4.69
CA ARG A 15 13.23 8.93 4.53
C ARG A 15 14.03 8.93 5.82
N ARG A 16 13.39 9.25 6.96
CA ARG A 16 14.05 9.25 8.28
C ARG A 16 14.69 7.90 8.61
N ILE A 17 14.02 6.79 8.30
CA ILE A 17 14.52 5.44 8.57
C ILE A 17 15.65 5.08 7.61
N THR A 18 15.43 5.27 6.31
CA THR A 18 16.33 4.79 5.25
C THR A 18 17.59 5.64 5.11
N ASP A 19 17.56 6.91 5.54
CA ASP A 19 18.73 7.80 5.53
C ASP A 19 19.82 7.36 6.54
N VAL A 20 19.46 6.55 7.55
CA VAL A 20 20.37 6.12 8.63
C VAL A 20 20.48 4.60 8.80
N CYS A 21 19.49 3.83 8.33
CA CYS A 21 19.46 2.38 8.43
C CYS A 21 19.53 1.74 7.04
N SER A 22 20.52 0.86 6.81
CA SER A 22 20.74 0.19 5.52
C SER A 22 19.93 -1.10 5.35
N LEU A 23 19.12 -1.50 6.34
CA LEU A 23 18.26 -2.68 6.22
C LEU A 23 17.09 -2.40 5.26
N PRO A 24 16.66 -3.38 4.44
CA PRO A 24 15.55 -3.19 3.52
C PRO A 24 14.24 -2.98 4.30
N LEU A 25 13.54 -1.88 3.99
CA LEU A 25 12.30 -1.50 4.66
C LEU A 25 11.07 -1.92 3.82
N LEU A 26 10.19 -2.74 4.41
CA LEU A 26 8.85 -3.01 3.90
C LEU A 26 7.86 -2.00 4.50
N VAL A 27 7.01 -1.41 3.66
CA VAL A 27 6.09 -0.33 4.07
C VAL A 27 4.63 -0.72 3.88
N ASP A 28 3.78 -0.37 4.84
CA ASP A 28 2.32 -0.41 4.67
C ASP A 28 1.86 0.78 3.81
N ALA A 29 1.30 0.48 2.64
CA ALA A 29 0.81 1.50 1.71
C ALA A 29 -0.72 1.63 1.71
N ASP A 30 -1.42 1.06 2.70
CA ASP A 30 -2.88 1.02 2.77
C ASP A 30 -3.47 0.56 1.42
N ILE A 31 -4.36 1.36 0.85
CA ILE A 31 -5.01 1.11 -0.45
C ILE A 31 -4.29 1.83 -1.61
N GLY A 32 -3.11 2.43 -1.36
CA GLY A 32 -2.35 3.22 -2.34
C GLY A 32 -2.59 4.74 -2.31
N PHE A 33 -3.13 5.28 -1.21
CA PHE A 33 -3.35 6.72 -0.95
C PHE A 33 -4.15 7.49 -2.01
N GLY A 34 -5.17 6.85 -2.61
CA GLY A 34 -6.15 7.54 -3.44
C GLY A 34 -7.10 6.57 -4.16
N SER A 35 -8.05 7.11 -4.90
CA SER A 35 -9.17 6.35 -5.49
C SER A 35 -8.91 5.85 -6.92
N SER A 36 -7.71 6.05 -7.47
CA SER A 36 -7.42 5.75 -8.87
C SER A 36 -6.03 5.16 -9.05
N ALA A 37 -5.83 4.47 -10.18
CA ALA A 37 -4.54 3.92 -10.59
C ALA A 37 -3.41 4.97 -10.61
N PHE A 38 -3.73 6.24 -10.92
CA PHE A 38 -2.74 7.33 -10.89
C PHE A 38 -2.19 7.58 -9.48
N ASN A 39 -3.03 7.47 -8.45
CA ASN A 39 -2.60 7.64 -7.06
C ASN A 39 -1.73 6.45 -6.63
N VAL A 40 -2.15 5.23 -6.96
CA VAL A 40 -1.35 4.01 -6.71
C VAL A 40 0.03 4.13 -7.36
N ALA A 41 0.09 4.54 -8.63
CA ALA A 41 1.34 4.70 -9.35
C ALA A 41 2.25 5.77 -8.72
N ARG A 42 1.68 6.92 -8.31
CA ARG A 42 2.43 7.96 -7.58
C ARG A 42 2.98 7.42 -6.26
N THR A 43 2.19 6.65 -5.51
CA THR A 43 2.59 6.04 -4.23
C THR A 43 3.80 5.12 -4.43
N VAL A 44 3.73 4.18 -5.38
CA VAL A 44 4.86 3.25 -5.67
C VAL A 44 6.14 4.03 -5.99
N LYS A 45 6.08 4.95 -6.96
CA LYS A 45 7.25 5.72 -7.39
C LYS A 45 7.84 6.56 -6.26
N SER A 46 6.97 7.12 -5.40
CA SER A 46 7.40 7.96 -4.29
C SER A 46 8.06 7.13 -3.18
N MET A 47 7.53 5.95 -2.87
CA MET A 47 8.11 5.06 -1.85
C MET A 47 9.45 4.47 -2.31
N ILE A 48 9.57 4.04 -3.57
CA ILE A 48 10.85 3.65 -4.17
C ILE A 48 11.87 4.79 -4.02
N LYS A 49 11.51 5.99 -4.47
CA LYS A 49 12.39 7.16 -4.38
C LYS A 49 12.77 7.53 -2.94
N ALA A 50 11.88 7.30 -1.99
CA ALA A 50 12.13 7.58 -0.58
C ALA A 50 13.05 6.54 0.08
N GLY A 51 13.32 5.39 -0.56
CA GLY A 51 14.27 4.39 -0.08
C GLY A 51 13.64 3.09 0.42
N ALA A 52 12.33 2.89 0.27
CA ALA A 52 11.70 1.62 0.64
C ALA A 52 12.18 0.49 -0.29
N ALA A 53 12.26 -0.74 0.25
CA ALA A 53 12.58 -1.94 -0.52
C ALA A 53 11.33 -2.66 -1.05
N GLY A 54 10.18 -2.40 -0.45
CA GLY A 54 8.91 -2.91 -0.91
C GLY A 54 7.74 -2.25 -0.17
N LEU A 55 6.54 -2.56 -0.63
CA LEU A 55 5.31 -2.18 0.04
C LEU A 55 4.27 -3.29 -0.02
N HIS A 56 3.27 -3.22 0.87
CA HIS A 56 2.04 -3.98 0.70
C HIS A 56 0.83 -3.05 0.46
N ILE A 57 -0.05 -3.44 -0.46
CA ILE A 57 -1.36 -2.81 -0.71
C ILE A 57 -2.50 -3.75 -0.36
N GLU A 58 -3.62 -3.22 0.14
CA GLU A 58 -4.77 -4.01 0.60
C GLU A 58 -6.08 -3.76 -0.17
N ASP A 59 -6.99 -4.73 -0.09
CA ASP A 59 -8.28 -4.81 -0.80
C ASP A 59 -9.43 -4.11 -0.05
N GLN A 60 -9.15 -3.33 0.99
CA GLN A 60 -10.19 -2.57 1.68
C GLN A 60 -10.74 -1.42 0.81
N VAL A 61 -11.98 -1.01 1.09
CA VAL A 61 -12.54 0.24 0.57
C VAL A 61 -11.82 1.46 1.17
N GLY A 62 -12.06 2.66 0.61
CA GLY A 62 -11.58 3.93 1.17
C GLY A 62 -11.94 4.13 2.65
N ALA A 63 -11.13 4.92 3.37
CA ALA A 63 -11.18 5.04 4.83
C ALA A 63 -11.05 3.66 5.53
N LYS A 64 -10.00 2.93 5.14
CA LYS A 64 -9.69 1.58 5.62
C LYS A 64 -9.63 1.52 7.14
N ARG A 65 -9.92 0.34 7.68
CA ARG A 65 -9.87 0.05 9.11
C ARG A 65 -8.72 -0.91 9.40
N CYS A 66 -8.21 -0.86 10.63
CA CYS A 66 -7.29 -1.86 11.11
C CYS A 66 -7.84 -3.28 10.88
N GLY A 67 -7.03 -4.19 10.32
CA GLY A 67 -7.41 -5.56 9.98
C GLY A 67 -7.97 -6.40 11.14
N HIS A 68 -7.72 -6.01 12.39
CA HIS A 68 -8.24 -6.68 13.59
C HIS A 68 -9.57 -6.10 14.12
N ARG A 69 -10.13 -5.08 13.47
CA ARG A 69 -11.41 -4.47 13.86
C ARG A 69 -12.58 -5.07 13.05
N PRO A 70 -13.78 -5.18 13.64
CA PRO A 70 -14.97 -5.63 12.92
C PRO A 70 -15.47 -4.59 11.92
N ASN A 71 -16.38 -5.01 11.04
CA ASN A 71 -17.08 -4.16 10.06
C ASN A 71 -16.12 -3.50 9.05
N LYS A 72 -15.16 -4.28 8.56
CA LYS A 72 -14.34 -3.93 7.38
C LYS A 72 -15.17 -4.18 6.12
N ALA A 73 -14.89 -3.41 5.08
CA ALA A 73 -15.44 -3.64 3.75
C ALA A 73 -14.28 -3.73 2.76
N ILE A 74 -14.41 -4.65 1.82
CA ILE A 74 -13.44 -4.88 0.76
C ILE A 74 -14.05 -4.56 -0.59
N VAL A 75 -13.17 -4.30 -1.55
CA VAL A 75 -13.54 -4.06 -2.95
C VAL A 75 -13.71 -5.38 -3.69
N SER A 76 -14.23 -5.31 -4.91
CA SER A 76 -14.26 -6.50 -5.76
C SER A 76 -12.85 -6.98 -6.08
N LYS A 77 -12.72 -8.26 -6.39
CA LYS A 77 -11.47 -8.87 -6.85
C LYS A 77 -10.92 -8.12 -8.07
N GLU A 78 -11.77 -7.72 -9.00
CA GLU A 78 -11.38 -6.99 -10.21
C GLU A 78 -10.76 -5.63 -9.87
N GLU A 79 -11.34 -4.90 -8.92
CA GLU A 79 -10.78 -3.62 -8.47
C GLU A 79 -9.42 -3.82 -7.79
N MET A 80 -9.27 -4.85 -6.93
CA MET A 80 -7.98 -5.13 -6.30
C MET A 80 -6.91 -5.54 -7.33
N VAL A 81 -7.30 -6.34 -8.33
CA VAL A 81 -6.41 -6.70 -9.45
C VAL A 81 -5.93 -5.46 -10.19
N ASP A 82 -6.81 -4.48 -10.45
CA ASP A 82 -6.43 -3.24 -11.12
C ASP A 82 -5.48 -2.38 -10.27
N ARG A 83 -5.65 -2.35 -8.94
CA ARG A 83 -4.66 -1.73 -8.03
C ARG A 83 -3.30 -2.43 -8.12
N ILE A 84 -3.27 -3.76 -8.09
CA ILE A 84 -2.03 -4.53 -8.18
C ILE A 84 -1.34 -4.29 -9.53
N ARG A 85 -2.07 -4.31 -10.64
CA ARG A 85 -1.53 -4.00 -11.98
C ARG A 85 -0.91 -2.60 -12.01
N ALA A 86 -1.64 -1.59 -11.55
CA ALA A 86 -1.15 -0.22 -11.49
C ALA A 86 0.12 -0.11 -10.63
N ALA A 87 0.21 -0.85 -9.53
CA ALA A 87 1.38 -0.86 -8.67
C ALA A 87 2.60 -1.52 -9.33
N VAL A 88 2.40 -2.68 -9.97
CA VAL A 88 3.44 -3.41 -10.69
C VAL A 88 3.96 -2.59 -11.88
N ASP A 89 3.07 -2.02 -12.69
CA ASP A 89 3.42 -1.20 -13.85
C ASP A 89 4.16 0.09 -13.48
N ALA A 90 3.94 0.60 -12.26
CA ALA A 90 4.56 1.83 -11.77
C ALA A 90 5.99 1.66 -11.24
N LYS A 91 6.48 0.42 -11.07
CA LYS A 91 7.82 0.14 -10.55
C LYS A 91 8.88 0.81 -11.42
N THR A 92 9.69 1.66 -10.80
CA THR A 92 10.91 2.24 -11.42
C THR A 92 12.16 1.42 -11.09
N ASP A 93 12.04 0.48 -10.15
CA ASP A 93 13.08 -0.49 -9.77
C ASP A 93 12.47 -1.90 -9.94
N PRO A 94 13.04 -2.77 -10.79
CA PRO A 94 12.52 -4.13 -11.01
C PRO A 94 12.62 -5.03 -9.78
N ASP A 95 13.51 -4.75 -8.83
CA ASP A 95 13.69 -5.56 -7.60
C ASP A 95 12.76 -5.11 -6.46
N PHE A 96 12.11 -3.95 -6.59
CA PHE A 96 11.15 -3.46 -5.59
C PHE A 96 9.96 -4.41 -5.44
N VAL A 97 9.64 -4.78 -4.20
CA VAL A 97 8.61 -5.79 -3.89
C VAL A 97 7.22 -5.15 -3.81
N ILE A 98 6.26 -5.72 -4.53
CA ILE A 98 4.83 -5.43 -4.37
C ILE A 98 4.17 -6.64 -3.70
N MET A 99 3.69 -6.44 -2.48
CA MET A 99 2.97 -7.45 -1.72
C MET A 99 1.46 -7.14 -1.75
N ALA A 100 0.65 -8.14 -2.07
CA ALA A 100 -0.79 -8.04 -1.94
C ALA A 100 -1.22 -8.55 -0.56
N ARG A 101 -1.99 -7.75 0.17
CA ARG A 101 -2.63 -8.13 1.41
C ARG A 101 -4.14 -8.23 1.19
N THR A 102 -4.77 -9.25 1.75
CA THR A 102 -6.24 -9.39 1.72
C THR A 102 -6.80 -9.36 3.12
N ASP A 103 -7.91 -8.64 3.29
CA ASP A 103 -8.71 -8.60 4.52
C ASP A 103 -9.98 -9.46 4.42
N ALA A 104 -10.12 -10.23 3.33
CA ALA A 104 -11.32 -11.00 2.98
C ALA A 104 -11.69 -12.10 3.97
N LEU A 105 -10.74 -12.71 4.68
CA LEU A 105 -11.02 -13.82 5.62
C LEU A 105 -12.12 -13.47 6.64
N ALA A 106 -12.10 -12.24 7.16
CA ALA A 106 -13.07 -11.80 8.17
C ALA A 106 -14.39 -11.29 7.57
N VAL A 107 -14.48 -11.15 6.24
CA VAL A 107 -15.65 -10.60 5.53
C VAL A 107 -16.38 -11.69 4.74
N GLU A 108 -15.63 -12.54 4.04
CA GLU A 108 -16.13 -13.55 3.10
C GLU A 108 -15.92 -14.99 3.58
N GLY A 109 -14.98 -15.23 4.51
CA GLY A 109 -14.62 -16.58 4.95
C GLY A 109 -13.53 -17.24 4.10
N LEU A 110 -13.48 -18.58 4.12
CA LEU A 110 -12.57 -19.44 3.35
C LEU A 110 -13.36 -20.24 2.30
#